data_AF-X6LFS1-F1
#
_entry.id   AF-X6LFS1-F1
#
_cell.length_a   1.000
_cell.length_b   1.000
_cell.length_c   1.000
_cell.angle_alpha   90.00
_cell.angle_beta   90.00
_cell.angle_gamma   90.00
#
_symmetry.space_group_name_H-M   'P 1'
#
loop_
_entity.id
_entity.type
_entity.pdbx_description
1 polymer ?
#
loop_
_entity_poly.entity_id
_entity_poly.type
_entity_poly.pdbx_seq_one_letter_code
_entity_poly.pdbx_strand_id
1 'polypeptide(L)'
;MLWNGKWKDYECVFDYEHRTIMLFDENKLKIKSLQLGNPNKLSLEFNVHIQWYNDTDINDTYTKWACLILNHTWHFRAIDIENRNDLSNCVSVNKSKNIQISL
;
A
#
# COMPACT_ATOMS: atom_id res chain seq x y z
N MET A 1 -5.96 0.28 7.31
CA MET A 1 -4.62 -0.14 7.79
C MET A 1 -4.68 -0.49 9.28
N LEU A 2 -3.98 -1.55 9.70
CA LEU A 2 -3.84 -1.91 11.11
C LEU A 2 -2.83 -0.97 11.76
N TRP A 3 -3.24 -0.26 12.81
CA TRP A 3 -2.39 0.68 13.54
C TRP A 3 -2.64 0.57 15.04
N ASN A 4 -1.60 0.25 15.81
CA ASN A 4 -1.68 0.02 17.26
C ASN A 4 -2.78 -0.99 17.63
N GLY A 5 -2.85 -2.12 16.90
CA GLY A 5 -3.81 -3.20 17.13
C GLY A 5 -5.25 -2.89 16.71
N LYS A 6 -5.52 -1.74 16.08
CA LYS A 6 -6.86 -1.36 15.61
C LYS A 6 -6.87 -1.07 14.12
N TRP A 7 -7.88 -1.57 13.42
CA TRP A 7 -8.13 -1.21 12.03
C TRP A 7 -8.64 0.22 11.94
N LYS A 8 -8.13 0.95 10.96
CA LYS A 8 -8.54 2.32 10.64
C LYS A 8 -8.61 2.51 9.13
N ASP A 9 -9.61 3.26 8.72
CA ASP A 9 -9.85 3.57 7.32
C ASP A 9 -9.01 4.76 6.89
N TYR A 10 -8.49 4.67 5.67
CA TYR A 10 -7.65 5.68 5.05
C TYR A 10 -7.90 5.67 3.56
N GLU A 11 -8.01 6.85 2.95
CA GLU A 11 -7.71 6.97 1.54
C GLU A 11 -6.19 6.89 1.35
N CYS A 12 -5.75 6.24 0.28
CA CYS A 12 -4.36 5.87 0.08
C CYS A 12 -3.88 6.32 -1.30
N VAL A 13 -2.78 7.06 -1.34
CA VAL A 13 -2.12 7.48 -2.58
C VAL A 13 -0.61 7.22 -2.45
N PHE A 14 0.02 6.88 -3.57
CA PHE A 14 1.46 6.67 -3.63
C PHE A 14 2.18 7.87 -4.25
N ASP A 15 3.11 8.45 -3.50
CA ASP A 15 4.04 9.46 -3.99
C ASP A 15 5.32 8.78 -4.46
N TYR A 16 5.53 8.70 -5.78
CA TYR A 16 6.71 8.08 -6.39
C TYR A 16 7.98 8.92 -6.22
N GLU A 17 7.86 10.25 -6.18
CA GLU A 17 8.99 11.16 -6.02
C GLU A 17 9.60 11.00 -4.64
N HIS A 18 8.75 10.99 -3.61
CA HIS A 18 9.17 10.88 -2.22
C HIS A 18 9.12 9.45 -1.68
N ARG A 19 8.78 8.46 -2.53
CA ARG A 19 8.68 7.03 -2.20
C ARG A 19 7.86 6.80 -0.94
N THR A 20 6.69 7.40 -0.89
CA THR A 20 5.90 7.47 0.33
C THR A 20 4.47 7.06 0.04
N ILE A 21 3.91 6.19 0.88
CA ILE A 21 2.46 5.99 0.90
C ILE A 21 1.85 7.09 1.77
N MET A 22 1.02 7.92 1.17
CA MET A 22 0.23 8.92 1.86
C MET A 22 -1.12 8.33 2.24
N LEU A 23 -1.46 8.44 3.53
CA LEU A 23 -2.69 7.94 4.12
C LEU A 23 -3.49 9.11 4.67
N PHE A 24 -4.66 9.36 4.08
CA PHE A 24 -5.55 10.43 4.52
C PHE A 24 -6.64 9.87 5.44
N ASP A 25 -6.66 10.35 6.68
CA ASP A 25 -7.68 10.05 7.69
C ASP A 25 -8.83 11.05 7.53
N GLU A 26 -9.87 10.70 6.78
CA GLU A 26 -11.00 11.60 6.52
C GLU A 26 -11.68 12.06 7.81
N ASN A 27 -11.81 11.14 8.78
CA ASN A 27 -12.44 11.43 10.07
C ASN A 27 -11.68 12.48 10.90
N LYS A 28 -10.36 12.59 10.70
CA LYS A 28 -9.50 13.52 11.44
C LYS A 28 -8.97 14.67 10.60
N LEU A 29 -9.23 14.64 9.29
CA LEU A 29 -8.63 15.54 8.29
C LEU A 29 -7.10 15.60 8.45
N LYS A 30 -6.46 14.44 8.62
CA LYS A 30 -5.02 14.33 8.86
C LYS A 30 -4.36 13.39 7.88
N ILE A 31 -3.20 13.79 7.39
CA ILE A 31 -2.35 12.96 6.55
C ILE A 31 -1.30 12.27 7.42
N LYS A 32 -1.01 11.02 7.10
CA LYS A 32 0.15 10.27 7.56
C LYS A 32 0.96 9.80 6.37
N SER A 33 2.26 9.64 6.56
CA SER A 33 3.16 9.09 5.57
C SER A 33 3.78 7.79 6.08
N LEU A 34 3.89 6.80 5.19
CA LEU A 34 4.74 5.64 5.36
C LEU A 34 5.88 5.72 4.36
N GLN A 35 7.08 5.98 4.86
CA GLN A 35 8.28 6.06 4.03
C GLN A 35 8.68 4.68 3.54
N LEU A 36 8.72 4.49 2.22
CA LEU A 36 9.22 3.26 1.61
C LEU A 36 10.67 3.44 1.16
N GLY A 37 11.52 2.51 1.60
CA GLY A 37 12.93 2.51 1.25
C GLY A 37 13.65 3.80 1.66
N ASN A 38 14.72 4.11 0.94
CA ASN A 38 15.54 5.31 1.19
C ASN A 38 15.17 6.41 0.18
N PRO A 39 14.67 7.58 0.63
CA PRO A 39 14.31 8.68 -0.26
C PRO A 39 15.52 9.25 -1.04
N ASN A 40 16.73 9.09 -0.49
CA ASN A 40 17.97 9.57 -1.12
C ASN A 40 18.56 8.59 -2.14
N LYS A 41 17.97 7.40 -2.29
CA LYS A 41 18.46 6.38 -3.24
C LYS A 41 17.79 6.60 -4.59
N LEU A 42 18.57 6.67 -5.67
CA LEU A 42 18.05 6.84 -7.04
C LEU A 42 17.51 5.53 -7.66
N SER A 43 17.72 4.37 -7.03
CA SER A 43 17.28 3.08 -7.59
C SER A 43 15.76 2.98 -7.59
N LEU A 44 15.15 2.66 -8.72
CA LEU A 44 13.69 2.52 -8.82
C LEU A 44 13.15 1.32 -8.04
N GLU A 45 14.01 0.39 -7.63
CA GLU A 45 13.65 -0.71 -6.75
C GLU A 45 13.40 -0.22 -5.32
N PHE A 46 12.17 -0.43 -4.84
CA PHE A 46 11.77 -0.11 -3.47
C PHE A 46 12.17 -1.20 -2.47
N ASN A 47 12.51 -2.41 -2.93
CA ASN A 47 12.80 -3.60 -2.11
C ASN A 47 11.75 -3.86 -1.01
N VAL A 48 10.49 -3.59 -1.33
CA VAL A 48 9.38 -3.79 -0.39
C VAL A 48 9.00 -5.26 -0.45
N HIS A 49 9.07 -5.94 0.69
CA HIS A 49 8.48 -7.27 0.81
C HIS A 49 6.96 -7.16 0.81
N ILE A 50 6.30 -7.88 -0.09
CA ILE A 50 4.85 -7.88 -0.25
C ILE A 50 4.35 -9.29 0.01
N GLN A 51 3.39 -9.43 0.93
CA GLN A 51 2.69 -10.69 1.19
C GLN A 51 1.20 -10.48 1.08
N TRP A 52 0.51 -11.34 0.32
CA TRP A 52 -0.93 -11.33 0.21
C TRP A 52 -1.55 -12.40 1.10
N TYR A 53 -2.72 -12.10 1.65
CA TYR A 53 -3.58 -13.07 2.33
C TYR A 53 -5.03 -12.62 2.25
N ASN A 54 -5.96 -13.53 2.54
CA ASN A 54 -7.36 -13.19 2.69
C ASN A 54 -7.71 -13.29 4.17
N ASP A 55 -8.46 -12.31 4.66
CA ASP A 55 -8.97 -12.31 6.02
C ASP A 55 -10.50 -12.30 5.97
N THR A 56 -11.13 -13.01 6.89
CA THR A 56 -12.58 -13.03 7.01
C THR A 56 -12.95 -12.51 8.38
N ASP A 57 -13.71 -11.43 8.41
CA ASP A 57 -14.21 -10.88 9.67
C ASP A 57 -15.43 -11.68 10.14
N ILE A 58 -15.15 -12.86 10.70
CA ILE A 58 -16.17 -13.84 11.10
C ILE A 58 -17.00 -13.32 12.28
N ASN A 59 -16.45 -12.41 13.09
CA ASN A 59 -17.06 -11.98 14.33
C ASN A 59 -18.03 -10.81 14.17
N ASP A 60 -17.97 -10.06 13.07
CA ASP A 60 -18.74 -8.83 12.91
C ASP A 60 -19.70 -8.90 11.71
N THR A 61 -19.18 -9.07 10.50
CA THR A 61 -19.96 -8.85 9.27
C THR A 61 -19.88 -9.99 8.25
N TYR A 62 -19.11 -11.05 8.53
CA TYR A 62 -18.71 -12.07 7.55
C TYR A 62 -18.04 -11.48 6.30
N THR A 63 -17.52 -10.25 6.40
CA THR A 63 -16.86 -9.57 5.28
C THR A 63 -15.51 -10.22 5.01
N LYS A 64 -15.25 -10.49 3.73
CA LYS A 64 -13.94 -10.94 3.25
C LYS A 64 -13.14 -9.72 2.82
N TRP A 65 -11.90 -9.63 3.29
CA TRP A 65 -10.98 -8.55 2.95
C TRP A 65 -9.83 -9.07 2.11
N ALA A 66 -9.54 -8.36 1.01
CA ALA A 66 -8.33 -8.58 0.25
C ALA A 66 -7.18 -7.92 1.01
N CYS A 67 -6.32 -8.71 1.65
CA CYS A 67 -5.31 -8.19 2.55
C CYS A 67 -3.90 -8.25 1.96
N LEU A 68 -3.07 -7.29 2.38
CA LEU A 68 -1.64 -7.28 2.06
C LEU A 68 -0.81 -6.80 3.25
N ILE A 69 0.41 -7.32 3.34
CA ILE A 69 1.43 -6.91 4.32
C ILE A 69 2.60 -6.32 3.53
N LEU A 70 2.95 -5.07 3.83
CA LEU A 70 4.12 -4.39 3.29
C LEU A 70 5.23 -4.35 4.33
N ASN A 71 6.44 -4.68 3.87
CA ASN A 71 7.67 -4.66 4.66
C ASN A 71 7.52 -5.37 6.03
N HIS A 72 6.79 -6.48 6.03
CA HIS A 72 6.47 -7.31 7.21
C HIS A 72 5.71 -6.59 8.35
N THR A 73 5.37 -5.32 8.20
CA THR A 73 4.96 -4.46 9.32
C THR A 73 3.62 -3.78 9.07
N TRP A 74 3.36 -3.33 7.85
CA TRP A 74 2.16 -2.56 7.56
C TRP A 74 1.09 -3.46 6.96
N HIS A 75 0.05 -3.74 7.76
CA HIS A 75 -1.07 -4.56 7.34
C HIS A 75 -2.19 -3.69 6.78
N PHE A 76 -2.66 -4.02 5.59
CA PHE A 76 -3.76 -3.37 4.91
C PHE A 76 -4.88 -4.38 4.66
N ARG A 77 -6.11 -3.90 4.82
CA ARG A 77 -7.34 -4.49 4.27
C ARG A 77 -7.77 -3.56 3.14
N ALA A 78 -8.03 -4.11 1.97
CA ALA A 78 -8.60 -3.41 0.83
C ALA A 78 -10.02 -3.93 0.56
N ILE A 79 -10.90 -3.05 0.09
CA ILE A 79 -12.32 -3.33 -0.16
C ILE A 79 -12.47 -4.53 -1.10
N ASP A 80 -11.62 -4.60 -2.12
CA ASP A 80 -11.60 -5.68 -3.08
C ASP A 80 -10.17 -6.04 -3.52
N ILE A 81 -10.08 -7.07 -4.37
CA ILE A 81 -8.83 -7.58 -4.92
C ILE A 81 -8.17 -6.56 -5.85
N GLU A 82 -8.94 -5.70 -6.53
CA GLU A 82 -8.41 -4.70 -7.46
C GLU A 82 -7.64 -3.64 -6.69
N ASN A 83 -8.23 -3.07 -5.64
CA ASN A 83 -7.56 -2.12 -4.76
C ASN A 83 -6.31 -2.72 -4.10
N ARG A 84 -6.36 -4.01 -3.69
CA ARG A 84 -5.19 -4.70 -3.14
C ARG A 84 -4.07 -4.80 -4.19
N ASN A 85 -4.42 -5.18 -5.42
CA ASN A 85 -3.47 -5.35 -6.50
C ASN A 85 -2.89 -4.00 -6.94
N ASP A 86 -3.69 -2.94 -6.99
CA ASP A 86 -3.22 -1.59 -7.32
C ASP A 86 -2.19 -1.09 -6.30
N LEU A 87 -2.50 -1.19 -5.01
CA LEU A 87 -1.56 -0.82 -3.95
C LEU A 87 -0.28 -1.67 -4.02
N SER A 88 -0.43 -2.98 -4.21
CA SER A 88 0.69 -3.89 -4.40
C SER A 88 1.54 -3.51 -5.61
N ASN A 89 0.92 -3.14 -6.73
CA ASN A 89 1.61 -2.77 -7.95
C ASN A 89 2.37 -1.46 -7.77
N CYS A 90 1.78 -0.44 -7.12
CA CYS A 90 2.44 0.84 -6.84
C CYS A 90 3.75 0.65 -6.06
N VAL A 91 3.74 -0.24 -5.06
CA VAL A 91 4.90 -0.48 -4.19
C VAL A 91 5.86 -1.54 -4.76
N SER A 92 5.40 -2.34 -5.74
CA SER A 92 6.23 -3.34 -6.44
C SER A 92 6.95 -2.78 -7.65
N VAL A 93 6.66 -1.55 -8.09
CA VAL A 93 7.23 -0.98 -9.33
C VAL A 93 8.76 -1.04 -9.28
N ASN A 94 9.30 -2.07 -9.90
CA ASN A 94 10.57 -2.05 -10.58
C ASN A 94 10.22 -1.40 -11.92
N LYS A 95 10.48 -0.10 -12.11
CA LYS A 95 10.11 0.62 -13.34
C LYS A 95 10.64 -0.23 -14.51
N SER A 96 9.75 -0.89 -15.24
CA SER A 96 10.15 -1.59 -16.46
C SER A 96 10.80 -0.53 -17.33
N LYS A 97 12.10 -0.67 -17.58
CA LYS A 97 12.85 0.23 -18.44
C LYS A 97 12.05 0.42 -19.75
N ASN A 98 11.82 1.67 -20.12
CA ASN A 98 11.61 2.12 -21.48
C ASN A 98 10.60 1.32 -22.32
N ILE A 99 9.32 1.71 -22.31
CA ILE A 99 8.59 1.71 -23.58
C ILE A 99 8.99 3.01 -24.28
N GLN A 100 10.15 2.97 -24.94
CA GLN A 100 10.48 3.96 -25.95
C GLN A 100 9.61 3.61 -27.16
N ILE A 101 8.43 4.22 -27.27
CA ILE A 101 7.71 4.24 -28.54
C ILE A 101 8.51 5.17 -29.43
N SER A 102 9.44 4.60 -30.19
CA SER A 102 10.00 5.28 -31.36
C SER A 102 8.87 5.46 -32.37
N LEU A 103 8.42 6.71 -32.53
CA LEU A 103 7.68 7.17 -33.71
C LEU A 103 8.61 7.22 -34.92
#